data_AF-A0A2E0SIU5-F1
#
_entry.id   AF-A0A2E0SIU5-F1
#
_cell.length_a   1.000
_cell.length_b   1.000
_cell.length_c   1.000
_cell.angle_alpha   90.00
_cell.angle_beta   90.00
_cell.angle_gamma   90.00
#
_symmetry.space_group_name_H-M   'P 1'
#
loop_
_entity.id
_entity.type
_entity.pdbx_description
1 polymer ?
#
loop_
_entity_poly.entity_id
_entity_poly.type
_entity_poly.pdbx_seq_one_letter_code
_entity_poly.pdbx_strand_id
1 'polypeptide(L)'
;MFFMKRFTAFVAGLLFGGAAMYLAFTIVVVSSESGTFIIEKSSPSLAEIGYVDVSGWDAKEWANHLELQRDLVATGHGDIIKNSLGAELFENVLKSVQDGIQQQ
;
A
#
# COMPACT_ATOMS: atom_id res chain seq x y z
N MET A 1 -3.62 8.44 -44.10
CA MET A 1 -4.30 8.38 -42.78
C MET A 1 -4.00 7.12 -41.94
N PHE A 2 -3.47 6.02 -42.52
CA PHE A 2 -3.17 4.79 -41.76
C PHE A 2 -1.97 4.88 -40.80
N PHE A 3 -0.93 5.64 -41.16
CA PHE A 3 0.29 5.79 -40.34
C PHE A 3 0.01 6.49 -39.00
N MET A 4 -0.79 7.57 -39.03
CA MET A 4 -1.23 8.27 -37.81
C MET A 4 -2.03 7.35 -36.88
N LYS A 5 -2.94 6.51 -37.41
CA LYS A 5 -3.74 5.59 -36.58
C LYS A 5 -2.89 4.54 -35.85
N ARG A 6 -1.83 4.05 -36.49
CA ARG A 6 -0.90 3.07 -35.87
C ARG A 6 0.00 3.73 -34.82
N PHE A 7 0.48 4.94 -35.11
CA PHE A 7 1.28 5.71 -34.16
C PHE A 7 0.47 6.12 -32.92
N THR A 8 -0.77 6.58 -33.09
CA THR A 8 -1.65 6.89 -31.97
C THR A 8 -1.97 5.65 -31.13
N ALA A 9 -2.19 4.50 -31.76
CA ALA A 9 -2.40 3.25 -31.03
C ALA A 9 -1.16 2.83 -30.23
N PHE A 10 0.04 3.01 -30.80
CA PHE A 10 1.30 2.76 -30.11
C PHE A 10 1.48 3.69 -28.89
N VAL A 11 1.29 5.00 -29.08
CA VAL A 11 1.40 5.99 -27.98
C VAL A 11 0.35 5.72 -26.90
N ALA A 12 -0.90 5.41 -27.29
CA ALA A 12 -1.94 5.04 -26.34
C ALA A 12 -1.56 3.79 -25.54
N GLY A 13 -1.01 2.76 -26.19
CA GLY A 13 -0.50 1.56 -25.52
C GLY A 13 0.66 1.86 -24.58
N LEU A 14 1.59 2.73 -24.97
CA LEU A 14 2.71 3.16 -24.13
C LEU A 14 2.23 3.91 -22.88
N LEU A 15 1.32 4.86 -23.04
CA LEU A 15 0.74 5.62 -21.93
C LEU A 15 -0.08 4.71 -21.01
N PHE A 16 -0.89 3.82 -21.58
CA PHE A 16 -1.68 2.88 -20.80
C PHE A 16 -0.79 1.90 -20.02
N GLY A 17 0.25 1.35 -20.66
CA GLY A 17 1.21 0.47 -20.00
C GLY A 17 1.99 1.19 -18.90
N GLY A 18 2.44 2.43 -19.15
CA GLY A 18 3.13 3.25 -18.15
C GLY A 18 2.25 3.59 -16.95
N ALA A 19 0.98 3.97 -17.19
CA ALA A 19 0.01 4.23 -16.12
C ALA A 19 -0.30 2.97 -15.32
N ALA A 20 -0.53 1.83 -15.98
CA ALA A 20 -0.78 0.56 -15.32
C ALA A 20 0.42 0.13 -14.45
N MET A 21 1.64 0.31 -14.97
CA MET A 21 2.86 0.06 -14.20
C MET A 21 2.90 0.97 -12.96
N TYR A 22 2.72 2.29 -13.13
CA TYR A 22 2.74 3.23 -12.01
C TYR A 22 1.75 2.84 -10.90
N LEU A 23 0.50 2.52 -11.27
CA LEU A 23 -0.52 2.10 -10.31
C LEU A 23 -0.13 0.81 -9.58
N ALA A 24 0.49 -0.16 -10.26
CA ALA A 24 0.94 -1.40 -9.63
C ALA A 24 2.00 -1.19 -8.54
N PHE A 25 2.81 -0.13 -8.64
CA PHE A 25 3.84 0.20 -7.65
C PHE A 25 3.38 1.15 -6.55
N THR A 26 2.28 1.88 -6.78
CA THR A 26 1.81 2.95 -5.89
C THR A 26 0.54 2.60 -5.15
N ILE A 27 -0.22 1.62 -5.62
CA ILE A 27 -1.47 1.21 -5.00
C ILE A 27 -1.36 -0.21 -4.47
N VAL A 28 -1.83 -0.42 -3.25
CA VAL A 28 -2.04 -1.75 -2.67
C VAL A 28 -3.47 -1.87 -2.15
N VAL A 29 -4.07 -3.03 -2.38
CA VAL A 29 -5.39 -3.38 -1.85
C VAL A 29 -5.17 -4.13 -0.54
N VAL A 30 -5.76 -3.64 0.54
CA VAL A 30 -5.66 -4.23 1.87
C VAL A 30 -7.02 -4.77 2.27
N SER A 31 -7.09 -6.05 2.61
CA SER A 31 -8.30 -6.67 3.17
C SER A 31 -8.14 -6.88 4.66
N SER A 32 -9.17 -6.52 5.42
CA SER A 32 -9.28 -6.66 6.86
C SER A 32 -10.63 -7.26 7.23
N GLU A 33 -10.83 -7.63 8.48
CA GLU A 33 -12.14 -8.06 8.99
C GLU A 33 -13.22 -6.99 8.81
N SER A 34 -12.85 -5.70 8.80
CA SER A 34 -13.77 -4.59 8.58
C SER A 34 -14.13 -4.34 7.11
N GLY A 35 -13.39 -4.92 6.16
CA GLY A 35 -13.61 -4.75 4.73
C GLY A 35 -12.32 -4.64 3.90
N THR A 36 -12.48 -4.23 2.64
CA THR A 36 -11.37 -4.08 1.68
C THR A 36 -11.14 -2.60 1.37
N PHE A 37 -9.88 -2.18 1.42
CA PHE A 37 -9.44 -0.80 1.27
C PHE A 37 -8.36 -0.71 0.20
N ILE A 38 -8.29 0.43 -0.47
CA ILE A 38 -7.26 0.74 -1.44
C ILE A 38 -6.44 1.88 -0.84
N ILE A 39 -5.15 1.65 -0.63
CA ILE A 39 -4.25 2.65 -0.08
C ILE A 39 -3.13 2.99 -1.06
N GLU A 40 -2.71 4.25 -1.00
CA GLU A 40 -1.52 4.72 -1.70
C GLU A 40 -0.29 4.46 -0.84
N LYS A 41 0.75 3.89 -1.46
CA LYS A 41 2.01 3.56 -0.80
C LYS A 41 2.86 4.82 -0.69
N SER A 42 3.48 5.05 0.45
CA SER A 42 4.34 6.24 0.65
C SER A 42 5.64 6.15 -0.16
N SER A 43 6.00 4.95 -0.63
CA SER A 43 7.19 4.73 -1.47
C SER A 43 6.91 3.65 -2.51
N PRO A 44 7.37 3.81 -3.77
CA PRO A 44 7.25 2.78 -4.79
C PRO A 44 8.07 1.55 -4.37
N SER A 45 7.39 0.48 -3.96
CA SER A 45 8.00 -0.74 -3.44
C SER A 45 7.43 -1.97 -4.11
N LEU A 46 8.33 -2.92 -4.42
CA LEU A 46 7.98 -4.27 -4.88
C LEU A 46 7.52 -5.18 -3.74
N ALA A 47 7.80 -4.81 -2.48
CA ALA A 47 7.21 -5.51 -1.35
C ALA A 47 5.71 -5.22 -1.36
N GLU A 48 4.86 -6.24 -1.24
CA GLU A 48 3.40 -6.07 -1.13
C GLU A 48 2.74 -5.40 -2.36
N ILE A 49 2.88 -6.03 -3.53
CA ILE A 49 2.20 -5.60 -4.75
C ILE A 49 0.80 -6.21 -4.81
N GLY A 50 -0.19 -5.38 -5.11
CA GLY A 50 -1.51 -5.85 -5.49
C GLY A 50 -2.45 -6.04 -4.31
N TYR A 51 -2.32 -7.13 -3.55
CA TYR A 51 -3.29 -7.51 -2.51
C TYR A 51 -2.63 -8.06 -1.25
N VAL A 52 -3.01 -7.54 -0.10
CA VAL A 52 -2.58 -7.98 1.23
C VAL A 52 -3.80 -8.23 2.09
N ASP A 53 -3.89 -9.42 2.69
CA ASP A 53 -4.93 -9.74 3.68
C ASP A 53 -4.31 -9.70 5.07
N VAL A 54 -4.82 -8.79 5.90
CA VAL A 54 -4.36 -8.53 7.27
C VAL A 54 -5.34 -9.02 8.32
N SER A 55 -6.44 -9.67 7.93
CA SER A 55 -7.50 -10.11 8.84
C SER A 55 -7.02 -11.05 9.96
N GLY A 56 -6.01 -11.88 9.69
CA GLY A 56 -5.45 -12.83 10.65
C GLY A 56 -4.11 -12.43 11.26
N TRP A 57 -3.65 -11.19 11.06
CA TRP A 57 -2.30 -10.78 11.45
C TRP A 57 -2.18 -10.56 12.96
N ASP A 58 -1.14 -11.15 13.55
CA ASP A 58 -0.74 -10.90 14.93
C ASP A 58 0.32 -9.79 15.03
N ALA A 59 0.74 -9.44 16.25
CA ALA A 59 1.73 -8.38 16.45
C ALA A 59 3.09 -8.68 15.78
N LYS A 60 3.45 -9.96 15.63
CA LYS A 60 4.70 -10.37 14.99
C LYS A 60 4.59 -10.26 13.48
N GLU A 61 3.46 -10.66 12.90
CA GLU A 61 3.15 -10.48 11.48
C GLU A 61 3.22 -9.00 11.14
N TRP A 62 2.52 -8.15 11.91
CA TRP A 62 2.58 -6.70 11.75
C TRP A 62 4.01 -6.18 11.81
N ALA A 63 4.81 -6.58 12.80
CA ALA A 63 6.20 -6.13 12.94
C ALA A 63 7.09 -6.44 11.72
N ASN A 64 6.73 -7.42 10.87
CA ASN A 64 7.44 -7.70 9.62
C ASN A 64 7.05 -6.76 8.47
N HIS A 65 5.95 -6.01 8.61
CA HIS A 65 5.32 -5.18 7.59
C HIS A 65 5.25 -3.70 8.01
N LEU A 66 6.38 -3.14 8.46
CA LEU A 66 6.45 -1.73 8.93
C LEU A 66 6.13 -0.70 7.85
N GLU A 67 6.48 -0.99 6.59
CA GLU A 67 6.15 -0.11 5.45
C GLU A 67 4.63 -0.02 5.27
N LEU A 68 3.91 -1.15 5.35
CA LEU A 68 2.45 -1.19 5.27
C LEU A 68 1.79 -0.41 6.41
N GLN A 69 2.31 -0.58 7.63
CA GLN A 69 1.79 0.14 8.80
C GLN A 69 1.89 1.66 8.61
N ARG A 70 3.03 2.13 8.11
CA ARG A 70 3.24 3.54 7.79
C ARG A 70 2.23 4.02 6.75
N ASP A 71 2.04 3.26 5.67
CA ASP A 71 1.16 3.63 4.57
C ASP A 71 -0.32 3.65 5.00
N LEU A 72 -0.73 2.70 5.84
CA LEU A 72 -2.05 2.67 6.47
C LEU A 72 -2.28 3.89 7.35
N VAL A 73 -1.32 4.24 8.21
CA VAL A 73 -1.42 5.41 9.08
C VAL A 73 -1.44 6.71 8.27
N ALA A 74 -0.56 6.83 7.26
CA ALA A 74 -0.47 8.02 6.40
C ALA A 74 -1.74 8.26 5.58
N THR A 75 -2.42 7.18 5.16
CA THR A 75 -3.69 7.26 4.42
C THR A 75 -4.93 7.33 5.32
N GLY A 76 -4.75 7.37 6.65
CA GLY A 76 -5.86 7.50 7.62
C GLY A 76 -6.53 6.17 8.00
N HIS A 77 -6.00 5.03 7.58
CA HIS A 77 -6.49 3.68 7.86
C HIS A 77 -5.77 3.00 9.05
N GLY A 78 -5.25 3.79 10.00
CA GLY A 78 -4.57 3.27 11.19
C GLY A 78 -5.51 2.50 12.13
N ASP A 79 -6.82 2.69 11.99
CA ASP A 79 -7.85 1.93 12.68
C ASP A 79 -7.84 0.44 12.31
N ILE A 80 -7.40 0.05 11.10
CA ILE A 80 -7.23 -1.35 10.70
C ILE A 80 -6.22 -2.05 11.60
N ILE A 81 -5.09 -1.40 11.86
CA ILE A 81 -4.05 -1.91 12.74
C ILE A 81 -4.58 -1.97 14.17
N LYS A 82 -5.24 -0.91 14.64
CA LYS A 82 -5.84 -0.85 15.99
C LYS A 82 -6.96 -1.87 16.23
N ASN A 83 -7.70 -2.26 15.20
CA ASN A 83 -8.74 -3.28 15.33
C ASN A 83 -8.15 -4.69 15.38
N SER A 84 -7.04 -4.92 14.65
CA SER A 84 -6.29 -6.18 14.72
C SER A 84 -5.43 -6.32 15.99
N LEU A 85 -4.87 -5.20 16.48
CA LEU A 85 -4.00 -5.13 17.65
C LEU A 85 -4.67 -4.27 18.73
N GLY A 86 -4.91 -4.82 19.91
CA GLY A 86 -5.43 -4.05 21.04
C GLY A 86 -4.66 -2.75 21.29
N ALA A 87 -5.33 -1.73 21.87
CA ALA A 87 -4.83 -0.35 21.94
C ALA A 87 -3.39 -0.19 22.47
N GLU A 88 -2.97 -0.98 23.46
CA GLU A 88 -1.62 -0.95 24.01
C GLU A 88 -0.54 -1.42 23.02
N LEU A 89 -0.86 -2.42 22.19
CA LEU A 89 0.05 -2.92 21.16
C LEU A 89 0.11 -1.96 19.97
N PHE A 90 -1.01 -1.33 19.63
CA PHE A 90 -1.08 -0.30 18.59
C PHE A 90 -0.19 0.90 18.91
N GLU A 91 -0.17 1.40 20.15
CA GLU A 91 0.69 2.52 20.53
C GLU A 91 2.19 2.21 20.35
N ASN A 92 2.60 0.98 20.64
CA ASN A 92 3.98 0.53 20.42
C ASN A 92 4.33 0.47 18.94
N VAL A 93 3.40 -0.02 18.12
CA VAL A 93 3.49 -0.03 16.65
C VAL A 93 3.60 1.39 16.11
N LEU A 94 2.72 2.30 16.53
CA LEU A 94 2.71 3.69 16.09
C LEU A 94 4.02 4.40 16.41
N LYS A 95 4.56 4.19 17.62
CA LYS A 95 5.88 4.70 18.01
C LYS A 95 6.99 4.14 17.12
N SER A 96 7.01 2.83 16.85
CA SER A 96 8.03 2.24 15.98
C SER A 96 7.99 2.76 14.54
N VAL A 97 6.80 3.03 14.00
CA VAL A 97 6.64 3.69 12.69
C VAL A 97 7.18 5.12 12.74
N GLN A 98 6.81 5.88 13.77
CA GLN A 98 7.24 7.28 13.94
C GLN A 98 8.76 7.40 14.10
N ASP A 99 9.37 6.51 14.88
CA ASP A 99 10.81 6.47 15.12
C ASP A 99 11.57 6.00 13.86
N GLY A 100 11.03 5.04 13.11
CA GLY A 100 11.57 4.59 11.84
C GLY A 100 11.57 5.66 10.74
N ILE A 101 10.55 6.53 10.72
CA ILE A 101 10.49 7.70 9.81
C ILE A 101 11.60 8.71 10.11
N GLN A 102 12.01 8.88 11.38
CA GLN A 102 13.05 9.85 11.74
C GLN A 102 14.49 9.39 11.43
N GLN A 103 14.68 8.10 11.13
CA GLN A 103 16.00 7.52 10.84
C GLN A 103 16.33 7.36 9.34
N GLN A 104 15.40 7.70 8.44
CA GLN A 104 15.63 7.81 6.99
C GLN A 104 15.84 9.27 6.59
#